data_AF-A0A225E1X8-F1
#
_entry.id   AF-A0A225E1X8-F1
#
_cell.length_a   1.000
_cell.length_b   1.000
_cell.length_c   1.000
_cell.angle_alpha   90.00
_cell.angle_beta   90.00
_cell.angle_gamma   90.00
#
_symmetry.space_group_name_H-M   'P 1'
#
loop_
_entity.id
_entity.type
_entity.pdbx_description
1 polymer ?
#
loop_
_entity_poly.entity_id
_entity_poly.type
_entity_poly.pdbx_seq_one_letter_code
_entity_poly.pdbx_strand_id
1 'polypeptide(L)'
;MLDLPRPKLEGGKAQVIACPMSDEQSEIQQKLVERYERIRSSKVDPREDNALAITTDGRKLALDARMLSPNAEDFPSSKINALVENVFAIWEKSAPTKGTQMIFSDIGVNPTSWGFSAYDEVTKKLIARGIPREQIVSIGEADSDAKKQALFEKVRNGSVRVLLGSTAKLGTGTNVQKRLVAMHHLDAPWKPAEVEQRDGRILRQGNQNAEVSIYRYVTEGSFDAYMWQALETKARFINQVMTGESGVRRAEDIGGRS
;
A
#
# COMPACT_ATOMS: atom_id res chain seq x y z
N MET A 1 4.82 31.31 12.67
CA MET A 1 4.81 29.83 12.51
C MET A 1 6.14 29.50 11.84
N LEU A 2 7.03 28.73 12.49
CA LEU A 2 8.32 28.37 11.88
C LEU A 2 8.05 27.52 10.64
N ASP A 3 8.44 28.00 9.46
CA ASP A 3 8.36 27.28 8.20
C ASP A 3 9.47 26.22 8.15
N LEU A 4 9.29 25.16 8.93
CA LEU A 4 10.24 24.06 8.94
C LEU A 4 10.15 23.30 7.61
N PRO A 5 11.29 23.00 6.96
CA PRO A 5 11.30 22.34 5.67
C PRO A 5 10.68 20.94 5.77
N ARG A 6 9.87 20.60 4.77
CA ARG A 6 9.36 19.24 4.53
C ARG A 6 10.30 18.54 3.54
N PRO A 7 10.50 17.22 3.66
CA PRO A 7 11.30 16.49 2.69
C PRO A 7 10.65 16.56 1.31
N LYS A 8 11.49 16.59 0.27
CA LYS A 8 11.05 16.41 -1.12
C LYS A 8 10.81 14.93 -1.39
N LEU A 9 9.90 14.63 -2.31
CA LEU A 9 9.71 13.28 -2.80
C LEU A 9 10.71 13.01 -3.93
N GLU A 10 11.46 11.92 -3.84
CA GLU A 10 12.41 11.49 -4.86
C GLU A 10 11.69 11.36 -6.21
N GLY A 11 12.19 12.06 -7.24
CA GLY A 11 11.56 12.09 -8.57
C GLY A 11 10.21 12.84 -8.64
N GLY A 12 9.79 13.51 -7.56
CA GLY A 12 8.58 14.34 -7.48
C GLY A 12 7.25 13.58 -7.43
N LYS A 13 7.26 12.24 -7.48
CA LYS A 13 6.06 11.40 -7.45
C LYS A 13 6.35 10.03 -6.82
N ALA A 14 5.31 9.32 -6.40
CA ALA A 14 5.46 7.95 -5.94
C ALA A 14 5.97 7.04 -7.08
N GLN A 15 6.87 6.13 -6.75
CA GLN A 15 7.46 5.16 -7.66
C GLN A 15 6.56 3.93 -7.72
N VAL A 16 6.13 3.54 -8.91
CA VAL A 16 5.31 2.34 -9.12
C VAL A 16 6.23 1.16 -9.40
N ILE A 17 6.13 0.13 -8.59
CA ILE A 17 6.82 -1.15 -8.77
C ILE A 17 5.79 -2.14 -9.32
N ALA A 18 5.83 -2.36 -10.63
CA ALA A 18 4.97 -3.30 -11.31
C ALA A 18 5.51 -4.73 -11.16
N CYS A 19 4.64 -5.66 -10.80
CA CYS A 19 4.94 -7.07 -10.61
C CYS A 19 4.02 -7.91 -11.49
N PRO A 20 4.53 -8.91 -12.22
CA PRO A 20 3.69 -9.79 -13.02
C PRO A 20 2.81 -10.66 -12.12
N MET A 21 1.69 -11.14 -12.65
CA MET A 21 0.93 -12.23 -12.02
C MET A 21 1.66 -13.56 -12.21
N SER A 22 1.59 -14.44 -11.21
CA SER A 22 1.88 -15.85 -11.45
C SER A 22 0.79 -16.51 -12.32
N ASP A 23 1.08 -17.70 -12.85
CA ASP A 23 0.09 -18.49 -13.59
C ASP A 23 -1.16 -18.77 -12.74
N GLU A 24 -0.95 -19.17 -11.48
CA GLU A 24 -2.06 -19.40 -10.55
C GLU A 24 -2.85 -18.12 -10.23
N GLN A 25 -2.18 -16.96 -10.07
CA GLN A 25 -2.90 -15.70 -9.91
C GLN A 25 -3.76 -15.40 -11.13
N SER A 26 -3.24 -15.64 -12.33
CA SER A 26 -3.95 -15.43 -13.59
C SER A 26 -5.19 -16.34 -13.71
N GLU A 27 -5.06 -17.61 -13.34
CA GLU A 27 -6.18 -18.56 -13.32
C GLU A 27 -7.28 -18.16 -12.32
N ILE A 28 -6.90 -17.77 -11.09
CA ILE A 28 -7.88 -17.32 -10.09
C ILE A 28 -8.53 -16.00 -10.53
N GLN A 29 -7.77 -15.11 -11.17
CA GLN A 29 -8.29 -13.84 -11.69
C GLN A 29 -9.36 -14.08 -12.76
N GLN A 30 -9.18 -15.05 -13.66
CA GLN A 30 -10.19 -15.45 -14.64
C GLN A 30 -11.47 -15.94 -13.95
N LYS A 31 -11.35 -16.78 -12.92
CA LYS A 31 -12.50 -17.26 -12.12
C LYS A 31 -13.24 -16.10 -11.43
N LEU A 32 -12.53 -15.06 -10.97
CA LEU A 32 -13.16 -13.85 -10.41
C LEU A 32 -13.94 -13.06 -11.46
N VAL A 33 -13.43 -12.98 -12.69
CA VAL A 33 -14.16 -12.34 -13.82
C VAL A 33 -15.44 -13.12 -14.14
N GLU A 34 -15.38 -14.45 -14.19
CA GLU A 34 -16.56 -15.29 -14.40
C GLU A 34 -17.60 -15.17 -13.27
N ARG A 35 -17.14 -15.05 -12.01
CA ARG A 35 -18.01 -14.77 -10.87
C ARG A 35 -18.73 -13.42 -11.05
N TYR A 36 -18.00 -12.40 -11.50
CA TYR A 36 -18.56 -11.07 -11.70
C TYR A 36 -19.65 -11.06 -12.79
N GLU A 37 -19.42 -11.72 -13.93
CA GLU A 37 -20.40 -11.79 -15.01
C GLU A 37 -21.68 -12.55 -14.61
N ARG A 38 -21.57 -13.56 -13.74
CA ARG A 38 -22.74 -14.26 -13.19
C ARG A 38 -23.61 -13.36 -12.30
N ILE A 39 -22.98 -12.53 -11.46
CA ILE A 39 -23.68 -11.55 -10.63
C ILE A 39 -24.33 -10.48 -11.51
N ARG A 40 -23.60 -9.98 -12.51
CA ARG A 40 -24.11 -8.96 -13.44
C ARG A 40 -25.31 -9.45 -14.25
N SER A 41 -25.35 -10.73 -14.59
CA SER A 41 -26.49 -11.36 -15.28
C SER A 41 -27.63 -11.76 -14.33
N SER A 42 -27.61 -11.32 -13.07
CA SER A 42 -28.61 -11.60 -12.01
C SER A 42 -28.86 -13.10 -11.77
N LYS A 43 -27.86 -13.94 -12.03
CA LYS A 43 -27.97 -15.40 -11.87
C LYS A 43 -27.59 -15.89 -10.46
N VAL A 44 -27.32 -14.97 -9.53
CA VAL A 44 -26.83 -15.28 -8.18
C VAL A 44 -27.51 -14.35 -7.17
N ASP A 45 -27.93 -14.89 -6.02
CA ASP A 45 -28.43 -14.07 -4.91
C ASP A 45 -27.27 -13.22 -4.33
N PRO A 46 -27.43 -11.89 -4.21
CA PRO A 46 -26.42 -11.00 -3.61
C PRO A 46 -25.96 -11.37 -2.19
N ARG A 47 -26.73 -12.19 -1.47
CA ARG A 47 -26.37 -12.72 -0.15
C ARG A 47 -25.40 -13.89 -0.23
N GLU A 48 -25.37 -14.60 -1.35
CA GLU A 48 -24.44 -15.70 -1.62
C GLU A 48 -23.12 -15.19 -2.21
N ASP A 49 -23.20 -14.32 -3.23
CA ASP A 49 -22.03 -13.65 -3.81
C ASP A 49 -22.41 -12.25 -4.30
N ASN A 50 -21.49 -11.29 -4.14
CA ASN A 50 -21.73 -9.91 -4.54
C ASN A 50 -20.44 -9.22 -4.99
N ALA A 51 -20.59 -8.06 -5.64
CA ALA A 51 -19.46 -7.30 -6.15
C ALA A 51 -18.43 -6.91 -5.06
N LEU A 52 -18.85 -6.72 -3.80
CA LEU A 52 -17.94 -6.39 -2.70
C LEU A 52 -17.09 -7.60 -2.28
N ALA A 53 -17.70 -8.79 -2.25
CA ALA A 53 -16.97 -10.04 -1.99
C ALA A 53 -15.93 -10.30 -3.10
N ILE A 54 -16.32 -10.19 -4.37
CA ILE A 54 -15.38 -10.31 -5.50
C ILE A 54 -14.27 -9.27 -5.43
N THR A 55 -14.59 -8.01 -5.11
CA THR A 55 -13.56 -6.97 -4.99
C THR A 55 -12.59 -7.29 -3.85
N THR A 56 -13.10 -7.82 -2.73
CA THR A 56 -12.26 -8.24 -1.60
C THR A 56 -11.32 -9.37 -2.00
N ASP A 57 -11.83 -10.39 -2.70
CA ASP A 57 -11.02 -11.48 -3.22
C ASP A 57 -10.02 -10.99 -4.27
N GLY A 58 -10.43 -10.11 -5.17
CA GLY A 58 -9.55 -9.50 -6.17
C GLY A 58 -8.38 -8.74 -5.53
N ARG A 59 -8.62 -8.01 -4.43
CA ARG A 59 -7.54 -7.34 -3.69
C ARG A 59 -6.62 -8.33 -2.96
N LYS A 60 -7.18 -9.40 -2.37
CA LYS A 60 -6.39 -10.48 -1.75
C LYS A 60 -5.50 -11.16 -2.79
N LEU A 61 -6.06 -11.50 -3.94
CA LEU A 61 -5.36 -12.12 -5.06
C LEU A 61 -4.24 -11.22 -5.58
N ALA A 62 -4.53 -9.93 -5.75
CA ALA A 62 -3.55 -8.95 -6.18
C ALA A 62 -2.38 -8.88 -5.19
N LEU A 63 -2.64 -8.94 -3.88
CA LEU A 63 -1.59 -8.99 -2.86
C LEU A 63 -0.70 -10.24 -3.01
N ASP A 64 -1.30 -11.43 -2.96
CA ASP A 64 -0.62 -12.72 -3.05
C ASP A 64 -1.65 -13.86 -3.27
N ALA A 65 -1.37 -14.82 -4.17
CA ALA A 65 -2.26 -15.96 -4.41
C ALA A 65 -2.54 -16.79 -3.14
N ARG A 66 -1.57 -16.87 -2.22
CA ARG A 66 -1.69 -17.60 -0.95
C ARG A 66 -2.74 -17.01 -0.01
N MET A 67 -3.27 -15.82 -0.32
CA MET A 67 -4.43 -15.27 0.38
C MET A 67 -5.76 -15.96 0.02
N LEU A 68 -5.82 -16.64 -1.14
CA LEU A 68 -7.01 -17.33 -1.63
C LEU A 68 -6.82 -18.82 -1.90
N SER A 69 -5.58 -19.27 -2.10
CA SER A 69 -5.24 -20.67 -2.39
C SER A 69 -4.26 -21.20 -1.35
N PRO A 70 -4.59 -22.27 -0.60
CA PRO A 70 -3.70 -22.87 0.39
C PRO A 70 -2.48 -23.58 -0.24
N ASN A 71 -2.59 -23.96 -1.51
CA ASN A 71 -1.54 -24.68 -2.23
C ASN A 71 -0.70 -23.76 -3.11
N ALA A 72 -0.97 -22.45 -3.08
CA ALA A 72 -0.21 -21.50 -3.87
C ALA A 72 1.24 -21.44 -3.40
N GLU A 73 2.16 -21.45 -4.35
CA GLU A 73 3.59 -21.33 -4.08
C GLU A 73 4.01 -19.87 -3.96
N ASP A 74 5.17 -19.64 -3.34
CA ASP A 74 5.75 -18.32 -3.26
C ASP A 74 6.34 -17.91 -4.62
N PHE A 75 5.65 -17.03 -5.34
CA PHE A 75 6.10 -16.58 -6.65
C PHE A 75 7.27 -15.58 -6.53
N PRO A 76 8.46 -15.83 -7.12
CA PRO A 76 9.64 -14.97 -6.96
C PRO A 76 9.43 -13.51 -7.38
N SER A 77 8.63 -13.27 -8.41
CA SER A 77 8.33 -11.92 -8.92
C SER A 77 7.08 -11.30 -8.29
N SER A 78 6.57 -11.85 -7.18
CA SER A 78 5.44 -11.29 -6.45
C SER A 78 5.74 -9.93 -5.83
N LYS A 79 4.69 -9.17 -5.51
CA LYS A 79 4.80 -7.90 -4.78
C LYS A 79 5.51 -8.03 -3.44
N ILE A 80 5.26 -9.10 -2.69
CA ILE A 80 5.90 -9.31 -1.38
C ILE A 80 7.42 -9.47 -1.56
N ASN A 81 7.87 -10.20 -2.58
CA ASN A 81 9.29 -10.36 -2.86
C ASN A 81 9.94 -9.06 -3.35
N ALA A 82 9.29 -8.34 -4.27
CA ALA A 82 9.76 -7.04 -4.71
C ALA A 82 9.83 -6.01 -3.57
N LEU A 83 8.86 -6.05 -2.64
CA LEU A 83 8.86 -5.24 -1.43
C LEU A 83 10.07 -5.57 -0.54
N VAL A 84 10.29 -6.86 -0.24
CA VAL A 84 11.39 -7.32 0.62
C VAL A 84 12.74 -6.88 0.07
N GLU A 85 12.98 -7.05 -1.23
CA GLU A 85 14.25 -6.65 -1.86
C GLU A 85 14.48 -5.14 -1.76
N ASN A 86 13.45 -4.34 -2.04
CA ASN A 86 13.58 -2.89 -1.95
C ASN A 86 13.80 -2.42 -0.50
N VAL A 87 13.04 -2.98 0.45
CA VAL A 87 13.17 -2.66 1.88
C VAL A 87 14.57 -3.02 2.38
N PHE A 88 15.10 -4.17 1.97
CA PHE A 88 16.46 -4.59 2.33
C PHE A 88 17.52 -3.64 1.75
N ALA A 89 17.43 -3.30 0.47
CA ALA A 89 18.37 -2.39 -0.19
C ALA A 89 18.39 -0.99 0.49
N ILE A 90 17.22 -0.46 0.81
CA ILE A 90 17.10 0.82 1.52
C ILE A 90 17.61 0.71 2.96
N TRP A 91 17.36 -0.41 3.65
CA TRP A 91 17.87 -0.67 4.99
C TRP A 91 19.40 -0.69 5.01
N GLU A 92 20.04 -1.30 4.03
CA GLU A 92 21.50 -1.33 3.90
C GLU A 92 22.05 0.07 3.59
N LYS A 93 21.52 0.72 2.55
CA LYS A 93 21.93 2.07 2.12
C LYS A 93 21.78 3.12 3.22
N SER A 94 20.73 3.01 4.04
CA SER A 94 20.43 3.96 5.12
C SER A 94 20.97 3.56 6.50
N ALA A 95 21.83 2.53 6.58
CA ALA A 95 22.43 2.10 7.85
C ALA A 95 23.19 3.23 8.59
N PRO A 96 24.00 4.09 7.94
CA PRO A 96 24.72 5.17 8.63
C PRO A 96 23.81 6.17 9.34
N THR A 97 22.62 6.41 8.79
CA THR A 97 21.63 7.35 9.35
C THR A 97 20.55 6.64 10.18
N LYS A 98 20.63 5.31 10.30
CA LYS A 98 19.57 4.45 10.86
C LYS A 98 18.21 4.78 10.25
N GLY A 99 18.16 4.92 8.92
CA GLY A 99 16.94 5.21 8.19
C GLY A 99 15.87 4.18 8.49
N THR A 100 14.64 4.66 8.67
CA THR A 100 13.47 3.85 9.02
C THR A 100 12.47 3.83 7.87
N GLN A 101 11.75 2.73 7.73
CA GLN A 101 10.83 2.48 6.63
C GLN A 101 9.45 2.12 7.18
N MET A 102 8.40 2.57 6.50
CA MET A 102 7.03 2.25 6.86
C MET A 102 6.37 1.46 5.74
N ILE A 103 5.76 0.32 6.08
CA ILE A 103 5.06 -0.56 5.15
C ILE A 103 3.58 -0.53 5.50
N PHE A 104 2.78 -0.01 4.58
CA PHE A 104 1.33 -0.03 4.64
C PHE A 104 0.76 -1.26 3.96
N SER A 105 -0.04 -2.01 4.71
CA SER A 105 -0.91 -3.03 4.13
C SER A 105 -2.20 -3.18 4.93
N ASP A 106 -3.34 -3.02 4.25
CA ASP A 106 -4.67 -3.21 4.86
C ASP A 106 -5.14 -4.67 4.80
N ILE A 107 -4.45 -5.51 4.02
CA ILE A 107 -4.79 -6.92 3.79
C ILE A 107 -3.70 -7.82 4.40
N GLY A 108 -4.07 -9.03 4.82
CA GLY A 108 -3.10 -10.02 5.29
C GLY A 108 -2.50 -9.72 6.67
N VAL A 109 -3.19 -8.89 7.48
CA VAL A 109 -2.83 -8.63 8.89
C VAL A 109 -3.04 -9.87 9.76
N ASN A 110 -4.15 -10.58 9.53
CA ASN A 110 -4.47 -11.82 10.22
C ASN A 110 -4.22 -13.00 9.29
N PRO A 111 -3.77 -14.16 9.81
CA PRO A 111 -3.61 -15.35 9.02
C PRO A 111 -4.91 -15.83 8.37
N THR A 112 -4.80 -16.42 7.18
CA THR A 112 -5.86 -17.21 6.55
C THR A 112 -6.16 -18.46 7.38
N SER A 113 -7.23 -19.20 7.04
CA SER A 113 -7.56 -20.47 7.71
C SER A 113 -6.48 -21.55 7.55
N TRP A 114 -5.57 -21.40 6.58
CA TRP A 114 -4.39 -22.25 6.37
C TRP A 114 -3.09 -21.61 6.85
N GLY A 115 -3.16 -20.50 7.60
CA GLY A 115 -2.01 -19.91 8.29
C GLY A 115 -1.15 -18.94 7.49
N PHE A 116 -1.57 -18.52 6.28
CA PHE A 116 -0.83 -17.52 5.51
C PHE A 116 -1.16 -16.10 5.97
N SER A 117 -0.14 -15.28 6.22
CA SER A 117 -0.25 -13.87 6.62
C SER A 117 0.81 -13.08 5.89
N ALA A 118 0.41 -12.00 5.20
CA ALA A 118 1.36 -11.17 4.46
C ALA A 118 2.35 -10.47 5.41
N TYR A 119 1.91 -10.11 6.61
CA TYR A 119 2.78 -9.49 7.62
C TYR A 119 3.85 -10.45 8.12
N ASP A 120 3.46 -11.69 8.40
CA ASP A 120 4.39 -12.72 8.87
C ASP A 120 5.36 -13.11 7.75
N GLU A 121 4.88 -13.20 6.51
CA GLU A 121 5.71 -13.52 5.35
C GLU A 121 6.74 -12.44 5.06
N VAL A 122 6.34 -11.16 5.07
CA VAL A 122 7.28 -10.03 4.93
C VAL A 122 8.32 -10.05 6.04
N THR A 123 7.88 -10.24 7.30
CA THR A 123 8.79 -10.28 8.45
C THR A 123 9.79 -11.43 8.34
N LYS A 124 9.31 -12.64 8.03
CA LYS A 124 10.14 -13.84 7.84
C LYS A 124 11.18 -13.63 6.74
N LYS A 125 10.78 -13.06 5.60
CA LYS A 125 11.68 -12.82 4.47
C LYS A 125 12.71 -11.74 4.75
N LEU A 126 12.34 -10.64 5.41
CA LEU A 126 13.29 -9.61 5.81
C LEU A 126 14.35 -10.16 6.79
N ILE A 127 13.95 -11.03 7.72
CA ILE A 127 14.89 -11.72 8.62
C ILE A 127 15.81 -12.65 7.83
N ALA A 128 15.26 -13.43 6.90
CA ALA A 128 16.04 -14.32 6.04
C ALA A 128 17.04 -13.56 5.17
N ARG A 129 16.74 -12.31 4.78
CA ARG A 129 17.69 -11.42 4.07
C ARG A 129 18.76 -10.82 4.98
N GLY A 130 18.61 -10.90 6.30
CA GLY A 130 19.61 -10.48 7.27
C GLY A 130 19.23 -9.27 8.13
N ILE A 131 18.00 -8.75 8.02
CA ILE A 131 17.54 -7.68 8.91
C ILE A 131 17.26 -8.27 10.30
N PRO A 132 17.87 -7.73 11.39
CA PRO A 132 17.61 -8.24 12.73
C PRO A 132 16.13 -8.12 13.12
N ARG A 133 15.56 -9.17 13.72
CA ARG A 133 14.12 -9.26 14.07
C ARG A 133 13.66 -8.08 14.93
N GLU A 134 14.52 -7.61 15.84
CA GLU A 134 14.24 -6.48 16.73
C GLU A 134 14.07 -5.14 16.01
N GLN A 135 14.53 -5.05 14.75
CA GLN A 135 14.37 -3.86 13.92
C GLN A 135 13.06 -3.87 13.11
N ILE A 136 12.33 -4.97 13.09
CA ILE A 136 11.09 -5.16 12.34
C ILE A 136 9.94 -5.27 13.33
N VAL A 137 8.93 -4.40 13.24
CA VAL A 137 7.77 -4.48 14.15
C VAL A 137 6.48 -4.26 13.39
N SER A 138 5.47 -5.07 13.66
CA SER A 138 4.08 -4.76 13.30
C SER A 138 3.43 -3.92 14.39
N ILE A 139 2.73 -2.85 14.01
CA ILE A 139 1.98 -2.01 14.95
C ILE A 139 0.92 -2.82 15.74
N GLY A 140 0.48 -3.96 15.21
CA GLY A 140 -0.44 -4.87 15.89
C GLY A 140 0.13 -5.49 17.17
N GLU A 141 1.45 -5.56 17.32
CA GLU A 141 2.14 -6.06 18.51
C GLU A 141 2.03 -5.08 19.70
N ALA A 142 1.66 -3.81 19.44
CA ALA A 142 1.46 -2.78 20.46
C ALA A 142 -0.03 -2.56 20.75
N ASP A 143 -0.57 -3.37 21.67
CA ASP A 143 -1.99 -3.41 22.06
C ASP A 143 -2.44 -2.27 23.01
N SER A 144 -1.50 -1.56 23.64
CA SER A 144 -1.78 -0.45 24.56
C SER A 144 -1.11 0.84 24.10
N ASP A 145 -1.66 1.98 24.51
CA ASP A 145 -1.09 3.29 24.13
C ASP A 145 0.31 3.50 24.69
N ALA A 146 0.60 2.96 25.88
CA ALA A 146 1.95 2.94 26.44
C ALA A 146 2.93 2.14 25.56
N LYS A 147 2.53 0.94 25.10
CA LYS A 147 3.36 0.12 24.19
C LYS A 147 3.56 0.81 22.84
N LYS A 148 2.52 1.47 22.30
CA LYS A 148 2.62 2.24 21.05
C LYS A 148 3.59 3.41 21.18
N GLN A 149 3.51 4.15 22.29
CA GLN A 149 4.43 5.26 22.54
C GLN A 149 5.88 4.79 22.64
N ALA A 150 6.13 3.70 23.37
CA ALA A 150 7.46 3.10 23.46
C ALA A 150 7.96 2.61 22.09
N LEU A 151 7.09 2.02 21.26
CA LEU A 151 7.42 1.64 19.89
C LEU A 151 7.78 2.87 19.04
N PHE A 152 7.00 3.95 19.12
CA PHE A 152 7.29 5.17 18.37
C PHE A 152 8.60 5.82 18.78
N GLU A 153 8.99 5.73 20.05
CA GLU A 153 10.32 6.13 20.51
C GLU A 153 11.43 5.29 19.89
N LYS A 154 11.26 3.96 19.85
CA LYS A 154 12.20 3.05 19.19
C LYS A 154 12.32 3.32 17.68
N VAL A 155 11.24 3.69 17.00
CA VAL A 155 11.31 4.10 15.59
C VAL A 155 12.05 5.43 15.46
N ARG A 156 11.72 6.44 16.26
CA ARG A 156 12.37 7.76 16.20
C ARG A 156 13.87 7.71 16.50
N ASN A 157 14.31 6.82 17.37
CA ASN A 157 15.72 6.65 17.72
C ASN A 157 16.48 5.69 16.78
N GLY A 158 15.77 4.99 15.89
CA GLY A 158 16.34 4.08 14.89
C GLY A 158 16.63 2.66 15.40
N SER A 159 16.10 2.28 16.57
CA SER A 159 16.14 0.89 17.06
C SER A 159 15.19 -0.01 16.26
N VAL A 160 14.03 0.52 15.88
CA VAL A 160 13.12 -0.11 14.91
C VAL A 160 13.30 0.59 13.57
N ARG A 161 13.64 -0.16 12.53
CA ARG A 161 13.92 0.37 11.19
C ARG A 161 12.90 -0.04 10.13
N VAL A 162 12.02 -0.99 10.43
CA VAL A 162 10.90 -1.37 9.57
C VAL A 162 9.63 -1.45 10.43
N LEU A 163 8.64 -0.60 10.13
CA LEU A 163 7.36 -0.58 10.81
C LEU A 163 6.25 -0.98 9.83
N LEU A 164 5.55 -2.08 10.12
CA LEU A 164 4.40 -2.54 9.35
C LEU A 164 3.09 -2.09 10.01
N GLY A 165 2.09 -1.72 9.23
CA GLY A 165 0.76 -1.48 9.77
C GLY A 165 -0.29 -1.10 8.74
N SER A 166 -1.55 -1.24 9.13
CA SER A 166 -2.68 -0.86 8.30
C SER A 166 -2.92 0.65 8.34
N THR A 167 -3.66 1.16 7.36
CA THR A 167 -4.17 2.53 7.33
C THR A 167 -4.89 2.86 8.62
N ALA A 168 -5.72 1.96 9.15
CA ALA A 168 -6.47 2.21 10.37
C ALA A 168 -5.55 2.38 11.60
N LYS A 169 -4.47 1.58 11.71
CA LYS A 169 -3.59 1.59 12.89
C LYS A 169 -2.49 2.66 12.81
N LEU A 170 -2.04 3.05 11.62
CA LEU A 170 -0.98 4.04 11.40
C LEU A 170 -1.51 5.40 10.87
N GLY A 171 -2.78 5.47 10.45
CA GLY A 171 -3.40 6.61 9.77
C GLY A 171 -3.72 7.81 10.64
N THR A 172 -3.78 7.68 11.99
CA THR A 172 -3.92 8.83 12.91
C THR A 172 -2.84 8.88 13.99
N GLY A 173 -2.47 10.11 14.44
CA GLY A 173 -1.69 10.36 15.66
C GLY A 173 -0.23 9.88 15.75
N THR A 174 0.34 9.25 14.72
CA THR A 174 1.67 8.62 14.82
C THR A 174 2.81 9.62 14.53
N ASN A 175 3.69 9.87 15.50
CA ASN A 175 4.86 10.77 15.39
C ASN A 175 6.16 9.96 15.23
N VAL A 176 6.41 9.44 14.03
CA VAL A 176 7.58 8.58 13.72
C VAL A 176 8.41 9.07 12.53
N GLN A 177 8.10 10.24 11.99
CA GLN A 177 8.70 10.78 10.75
C GLN A 177 10.19 11.08 10.82
N LYS A 178 10.76 11.23 12.02
CA LYS A 178 12.12 11.76 12.24
C LYS A 178 13.18 11.15 11.34
N ARG A 179 13.13 9.82 11.14
CA ARG A 179 14.11 9.06 10.35
C ARG A 179 13.47 8.34 9.16
N LEU A 180 12.22 8.64 8.80
CA LEU A 180 11.54 7.94 7.70
C LEU A 180 12.22 8.29 6.37
N VAL A 181 12.86 7.31 5.75
CA VAL A 181 13.52 7.43 4.44
C VAL A 181 12.64 6.92 3.31
N ALA A 182 11.80 5.92 3.59
CA ALA A 182 10.93 5.32 2.59
C ALA A 182 9.57 4.90 3.16
N MET A 183 8.57 4.93 2.29
CA MET A 183 7.23 4.42 2.53
C MET A 183 6.85 3.44 1.45
N HIS A 184 6.21 2.34 1.82
CA HIS A 184 5.82 1.27 0.92
C HIS A 184 4.33 1.01 1.04
N HIS A 185 3.58 1.17 -0.04
CA HIS A 185 2.19 0.77 -0.13
C HIS A 185 2.13 -0.59 -0.82
N LEU A 186 1.96 -1.64 -0.01
CA LEU A 186 1.84 -3.01 -0.52
C LEU A 186 0.46 -3.28 -1.14
N ASP A 187 -0.55 -2.53 -0.69
CA ASP A 187 -1.88 -2.47 -1.31
C ASP A 187 -2.42 -1.03 -1.31
N ALA A 188 -3.30 -0.77 -2.27
CA ALA A 188 -4.06 0.47 -2.36
C ALA A 188 -5.17 0.53 -1.29
N PRO A 189 -5.32 1.68 -0.61
CA PRO A 189 -6.49 1.94 0.25
C PRO A 189 -7.74 2.23 -0.61
N TRP A 190 -8.88 2.55 0.00
CA TRP A 190 -10.13 2.75 -0.73
C TRP A 190 -10.36 4.20 -1.14
N LYS A 191 -9.81 5.16 -0.40
CA LYS A 191 -10.11 6.59 -0.54
C LYS A 191 -8.85 7.40 -0.82
N PRO A 192 -8.90 8.45 -1.67
CA PRO A 192 -7.77 9.35 -1.87
C PRO A 192 -7.25 9.98 -0.57
N ALA A 193 -8.16 10.37 0.34
CA ALA A 193 -7.79 10.91 1.64
C ALA A 193 -6.96 9.92 2.50
N GLU A 194 -7.15 8.61 2.33
CA GLU A 194 -6.33 7.60 3.02
C GLU A 194 -4.91 7.57 2.44
N VAL A 195 -4.76 7.71 1.12
CA VAL A 195 -3.45 7.85 0.46
C VAL A 195 -2.73 9.10 0.98
N GLU A 196 -3.41 10.24 1.01
CA GLU A 196 -2.86 11.51 1.53
C GLU A 196 -2.45 11.40 3.00
N GLN A 197 -3.26 10.72 3.83
CA GLN A 197 -2.93 10.47 5.23
C GLN A 197 -1.70 9.57 5.40
N ARG A 198 -1.59 8.51 4.58
CA ARG A 198 -0.42 7.62 4.56
C ARG A 198 0.82 8.43 4.13
N ASP A 199 0.79 9.07 2.97
CA ASP A 199 1.93 9.83 2.40
C ASP A 199 2.33 11.01 3.31
N GLY A 200 1.36 11.63 3.98
CA GLY A 200 1.57 12.67 4.99
C GLY A 200 2.33 12.20 6.25
N ARG A 201 2.60 10.89 6.41
CA ARG A 201 3.48 10.38 7.47
C ARG A 201 4.95 10.61 7.18
N ILE A 202 5.35 10.57 5.91
CA ILE A 202 6.75 10.73 5.52
C ILE A 202 7.02 12.14 5.01
N LEU A 203 6.07 12.74 4.29
CA LEU A 203 6.11 14.13 3.79
C LEU A 203 5.71 15.13 4.87
N ARG A 204 6.37 15.06 6.03
CA ARG A 204 6.02 15.81 7.23
C ARG A 204 7.20 16.58 7.78
N GLN A 205 6.92 17.74 8.37
CA GLN A 205 7.90 18.52 9.13
C GLN A 205 8.51 17.69 10.26
N GLY A 206 9.80 17.89 10.50
CA GLY A 206 10.56 17.15 11.50
C GLY A 206 11.14 15.82 11.02
N ASN A 207 10.96 15.47 9.75
CA ASN A 207 11.78 14.44 9.09
C ASN A 207 13.20 15.01 8.86
N GLN A 208 14.24 14.24 9.18
CA GLN A 208 15.63 14.67 9.07
C GLN A 208 16.21 14.49 7.66
N ASN A 209 15.51 13.77 6.79
CA ASN A 209 15.93 13.55 5.41
C ASN A 209 15.52 14.76 4.55
N ALA A 210 16.39 15.19 3.65
CA ALA A 210 16.06 16.23 2.66
C ALA A 210 15.14 15.70 1.56
N GLU A 211 15.26 14.41 1.25
CA GLU A 211 14.50 13.69 0.24
C GLU A 211 14.07 12.32 0.79
N VAL A 212 12.89 11.85 0.40
CA VAL A 212 12.28 10.58 0.81
C VAL A 212 11.63 9.90 -0.38
N SER A 213 11.41 8.59 -0.29
CA SER A 213 10.83 7.79 -1.37
C SER A 213 9.49 7.17 -0.96
N ILE A 214 8.53 7.12 -1.89
CA ILE A 214 7.24 6.44 -1.70
C ILE A 214 7.09 5.42 -2.83
N TYR A 215 6.88 4.16 -2.48
CA TYR A 215 6.73 3.04 -3.41
C TYR A 215 5.31 2.51 -3.38
N ARG A 216 4.72 2.25 -4.55
CA ARG A 216 3.43 1.58 -4.72
C ARG A 216 3.66 0.28 -5.47
N TYR A 217 3.41 -0.84 -4.83
CA TYR A 217 3.58 -2.16 -5.42
C TYR A 217 2.27 -2.56 -6.08
N VAL A 218 2.32 -2.89 -7.37
CA VAL A 218 1.14 -3.15 -8.19
C VAL A 218 1.31 -4.47 -8.92
N THR A 219 0.35 -5.36 -8.78
CA THR A 219 0.29 -6.56 -9.62
C THR A 219 -0.39 -6.20 -10.93
N GLU A 220 0.32 -6.40 -12.05
CA GLU A 220 -0.15 -6.05 -13.39
C GLU A 220 -1.44 -6.79 -13.73
N GLY A 221 -2.38 -6.10 -14.39
CA GLY A 221 -3.67 -6.70 -14.79
C GLY A 221 -4.60 -7.10 -13.64
N SER A 222 -4.25 -6.78 -12.39
CA SER A 222 -5.04 -7.14 -11.21
C SER A 222 -5.91 -5.99 -10.70
N PHE A 223 -6.83 -6.29 -9.78
CA PHE A 223 -7.68 -5.30 -9.10
C PHE A 223 -6.91 -4.11 -8.49
N ASP A 224 -5.70 -4.35 -7.99
CA ASP A 224 -4.82 -3.32 -7.44
C ASP A 224 -4.54 -2.19 -8.44
N ALA A 225 -4.14 -2.54 -9.67
CA ALA A 225 -3.81 -1.56 -10.72
C ALA A 225 -5.01 -0.65 -11.02
N TYR A 226 -6.20 -1.25 -11.12
CA TYR A 226 -7.45 -0.51 -11.34
C TYR A 226 -7.77 0.41 -10.15
N MET A 227 -7.53 -0.02 -8.91
CA MET A 227 -7.79 0.81 -7.74
C MET A 227 -6.87 2.02 -7.68
N TRP A 228 -5.56 1.87 -7.93
CA TRP A 228 -4.66 3.03 -7.98
C TRP A 228 -5.06 4.03 -9.06
N GLN A 229 -5.43 3.54 -10.25
CA GLN A 229 -5.91 4.41 -11.33
C GLN A 229 -7.21 5.15 -10.93
N ALA A 230 -8.14 4.46 -10.30
CA ALA A 230 -9.39 5.05 -9.83
C ALA A 230 -9.15 6.09 -8.72
N LEU A 231 -8.23 5.83 -7.79
CA LEU A 231 -7.81 6.77 -6.75
C LEU A 231 -7.21 8.04 -7.35
N GLU A 232 -6.31 7.90 -8.33
CA GLU A 232 -5.69 9.03 -9.01
C GLU A 232 -6.69 9.89 -9.78
N THR A 233 -7.65 9.25 -10.46
CA THR A 233 -8.71 9.94 -11.19
C THR A 233 -9.61 10.72 -10.23
N LYS A 234 -10.00 10.10 -9.11
CA LYS A 234 -10.80 10.76 -8.06
C LYS A 234 -10.04 11.93 -7.42
N ALA A 235 -8.75 11.75 -7.11
CA ALA A 235 -7.91 12.81 -6.53
C ALA A 235 -7.77 14.02 -7.48
N ARG A 236 -7.55 13.76 -8.79
CA ARG A 236 -7.47 14.82 -9.79
C ARG A 236 -8.76 15.62 -9.89
N PHE A 237 -9.90 14.94 -9.91
CA PHE A 237 -11.21 15.59 -9.93
C PHE A 237 -11.44 16.46 -8.69
N ILE A 238 -11.13 15.94 -7.49
CA ILE A 238 -11.23 16.70 -6.23
C ILE A 238 -10.34 17.95 -6.30
N ASN A 239 -9.09 17.81 -6.74
CA ASN A 239 -8.18 18.94 -6.85
C ASN A 239 -8.68 20.00 -7.83
N GLN A 240 -9.22 19.63 -8.99
CA GLN A 240 -9.82 20.57 -9.96
C GLN A 240 -10.99 21.35 -9.37
N VAL A 241 -11.86 20.68 -8.61
CA VAL A 241 -12.98 21.34 -7.92
C VAL A 241 -12.44 22.29 -6.83
N MET A 242 -11.45 21.86 -6.05
CA MET A 242 -10.87 22.62 -4.94
C MET A 242 -10.04 23.83 -5.41
N THR A 243 -9.35 23.74 -6.54
CA THR A 243 -8.56 24.84 -7.11
C THR A 243 -9.41 25.86 -7.87
N GLY A 244 -10.71 25.59 -8.05
CA GLY A 244 -11.63 26.51 -8.73
C GLY A 244 -11.32 26.73 -10.20
N GLU A 245 -10.43 25.93 -10.81
CA GLU A 245 -10.17 25.94 -12.25
C GLU A 245 -11.35 25.26 -12.95
N SER A 246 -12.45 26.00 -13.08
CA SER A 246 -13.55 25.71 -14.00
C SER A 246 -13.10 26.01 -15.43
N GLY A 247 -12.03 25.33 -15.88
CA GLY A 247 -11.45 25.49 -17.19
C GLY A 247 -12.03 24.48 -18.18
N VAL A 248 -12.97 24.95 -19.00
CA VAL A 248 -13.40 24.36 -20.29
C VAL A 248 -14.35 23.16 -20.22
N ARG A 249 -15.65 23.46 -20.07
CA ARG A 249 -16.68 22.84 -20.92
C ARG A 249 -17.11 23.85 -21.97
N ARG A 250 -16.41 23.92 -23.10
CA ARG A 250 -17.04 24.29 -24.37
C ARG A 250 -17.38 22.96 -25.04
N ALA A 251 -18.65 22.57 -24.94
CA ALA A 251 -19.21 21.65 -25.90
C ALA A 251 -19.26 22.42 -27.22
N GLU A 252 -18.42 22.03 -28.19
CA GLU A 252 -18.67 22.40 -29.58
C GLU A 252 -19.92 21.64 -30.03
N ASP A 253 -21.00 22.39 -30.20
CA ASP A 253 -22.21 21.93 -30.86
C ASP A 253 -21.89 21.72 -32.35
N ILE A 254 -21.57 20.48 -32.72
CA ILE A 254 -21.53 20.06 -34.12
C ILE A 254 -22.99 19.79 -34.52
N GLY A 255 -23.66 20.80 -35.07
CA GLY A 255 -25.05 20.66 -35.45
C GLY A 255 -25.62 21.80 -36.31
N GLY A 256 -25.35 21.76 -37.61
CA GLY A 256 -26.29 22.25 -38.63
C GLY A 256 -26.01 23.63 -39.23
N ARG A 257 -25.35 23.64 -40.40
CA ARG A 257 -25.62 24.66 -41.42
C ARG A 257 -26.67 24.10 -42.39
N SER A 258 -27.73 24.88 -42.57
CA SER A 258 -28.65 24.83 -43.72
C SER A 258 -27.92 25.18 -45.02
#